data_AF-A0A2N2CW76-F1
#
_entry.id   AF-A0A2N2CW76-F1
#
_cell.length_a   1.000
_cell.length_b   1.000
_cell.length_c   1.000
_cell.angle_alpha   90.00
_cell.angle_beta   90.00
_cell.angle_gamma   90.00
#
_symmetry.space_group_name_H-M   'P 1'
#
loop_
_entity.id
_entity.type
_entity.pdbx_description
1 polymer ?
#
loop_
_entity_poly.entity_id
_entity_poly.type
_entity_poly.pdbx_seq_one_letter_code
_entity_poly.pdbx_strand_id
1 'polypeptide(L)'
;MKQYEFSLERIRNYKIQILDKEKKILGNLNRRRDDIAEKIRYLEKFGDEKTEQVQLKQIEGVSMMELSSLNYLIESTRKQVETLLIELERAEEIAEAQRKVVISIYQEKTGMDKLEEKQIEEYRLLEAKALESEVMQGINNKMARKITA
;
A
#
# COMPACT_ATOMS: atom_id res chain seq x y z
N MET A 1 17.47 -2.18 -36.18
CA MET A 1 17.68 -2.38 -34.73
C MET A 1 16.67 -3.41 -34.27
N LYS A 2 17.08 -4.54 -33.66
CA LYS A 2 16.12 -5.51 -33.12
C LYS A 2 15.34 -4.81 -32.00
N GLN A 3 14.03 -4.64 -32.19
CA GLN A 3 13.13 -4.14 -31.15
C GLN A 3 13.25 -5.08 -29.95
N TYR A 4 13.65 -4.54 -28.79
CA TYR A 4 13.61 -5.29 -27.55
C TYR A 4 12.14 -5.49 -27.17
N GLU A 5 11.59 -6.67 -27.48
CA GLU A 5 10.27 -7.08 -27.02
C GLU A 5 10.40 -7.57 -25.57
N PHE A 6 9.85 -6.81 -24.63
CA PHE A 6 9.74 -7.26 -23.25
C PHE A 6 8.58 -8.26 -23.15
N SER A 7 8.88 -9.48 -22.69
CA SER A 7 7.82 -10.47 -22.39
C SER A 7 6.91 -9.94 -21.28
N LEU A 8 5.62 -10.29 -21.35
CA LEU A 8 4.62 -9.96 -20.33
C LEU A 8 5.07 -10.37 -18.92
N GLU A 9 5.67 -11.55 -18.81
CA GLU A 9 6.28 -12.09 -17.59
C GLU A 9 7.36 -11.16 -17.01
N ARG A 10 8.22 -10.57 -17.84
CA ARG A 10 9.32 -9.72 -17.39
C ARG A 10 8.80 -8.40 -16.83
N ILE A 11 7.80 -7.81 -17.48
CA ILE A 11 7.14 -6.59 -17.01
C ILE A 11 6.40 -6.86 -15.70
N ARG A 12 5.70 -7.99 -15.60
CA ARG A 12 5.01 -8.41 -14.38
C ARG A 12 5.96 -8.58 -13.21
N ASN A 13 7.08 -9.29 -13.39
CA ASN A 13 8.09 -9.48 -12.35
C ASN A 13 8.68 -8.14 -11.90
N TYR A 14 8.93 -7.23 -12.83
CA TYR A 14 9.36 -5.87 -12.50
C TYR A 14 8.31 -5.11 -11.67
N LYS A 15 7.01 -5.20 -12.04
CA LYS A 15 5.92 -4.58 -11.29
C LYS A 15 5.75 -5.17 -9.89
N ILE A 16 6.00 -6.47 -9.69
CA ILE A 16 6.02 -7.10 -8.36
C ILE A 16 7.13 -6.48 -7.49
N GLN A 17 8.35 -6.35 -8.03
CA GLN A 17 9.47 -5.75 -7.30
C GLN A 17 9.18 -4.30 -6.90
N ILE A 18 8.60 -3.51 -7.82
CA ILE A 18 8.16 -2.16 -7.51
C ILE A 18 7.09 -2.19 -6.42
N LEU A 19 6.07 -3.03 -6.55
CA LEU A 19 4.97 -3.12 -5.57
C LEU A 19 5.50 -3.40 -4.16
N ASP A 20 6.46 -4.33 -4.02
CA ASP A 20 7.05 -4.66 -2.73
C ASP A 20 7.86 -3.49 -2.15
N LYS A 21 8.59 -2.76 -2.99
CA LYS A 21 9.29 -1.53 -2.61
C LYS A 21 8.31 -0.46 -2.13
N GLU A 22 7.25 -0.20 -2.88
CA GLU A 22 6.26 0.84 -2.55
C GLU A 22 5.45 0.48 -1.29
N LYS A 23 5.16 -0.81 -1.06
CA LYS A 23 4.58 -1.30 0.20
C LYS A 23 5.50 -1.07 1.40
N LYS A 24 6.81 -1.28 1.23
CA LYS A 24 7.79 -1.01 2.29
C LYS A 24 7.84 0.48 2.64
N ILE A 25 7.81 1.35 1.63
CA ILE A 25 7.74 2.80 1.82
C ILE A 25 6.45 3.17 2.58
N LEU A 26 5.30 2.67 2.14
CA LEU A 26 4.01 2.88 2.81
C LEU A 26 4.05 2.41 4.28
N GLY A 27 4.64 1.24 4.55
CA GLY A 27 4.80 0.72 5.90
C GLY A 27 5.62 1.65 6.81
N ASN A 28 6.69 2.24 6.28
CA ASN A 28 7.50 3.21 7.03
C ASN A 28 6.75 4.53 7.28
N LEU A 29 5.98 5.02 6.30
CA LEU A 29 5.16 6.22 6.44
C LEU A 29 4.08 6.03 7.51
N ASN A 30 3.40 4.87 7.49
CA ASN A 30 2.40 4.55 8.50
C ASN A 30 3.00 4.49 9.90
N ARG A 31 4.15 3.84 10.08
CA ARG A 31 4.86 3.85 11.37
C ARG A 31 5.17 5.27 11.84
N ARG A 32 5.69 6.11 10.95
CA ARG A 32 6.00 7.51 11.30
C ARG A 32 4.75 8.28 11.74
N ARG A 33 3.63 8.11 11.03
CA ARG A 33 2.33 8.69 11.43
C ARG A 33 1.91 8.18 12.80
N ASP A 34 2.00 6.87 13.02
CA ASP A 34 1.58 6.23 14.27
C ASP A 34 2.44 6.70 15.46
N ASP A 35 3.75 6.87 15.27
CA ASP A 35 4.67 7.43 16.28
C ASP A 35 4.28 8.86 16.66
N ILE A 36 3.91 9.70 15.68
CA ILE A 36 3.44 11.08 15.94
C ILE A 36 2.14 11.05 16.73
N ALA A 37 1.18 10.22 16.32
CA ALA A 37 -0.10 10.07 17.01
C ALA A 37 0.07 9.57 18.45
N GLU A 38 1.01 8.66 18.70
CA GLU A 38 1.35 8.19 20.04
C GLU A 38 1.95 9.31 20.91
N LYS A 39 2.86 10.10 20.34
CA LYS A 39 3.45 11.24 21.04
C LYS A 39 2.41 12.30 21.41
N ILE A 40 1.43 12.55 20.54
CA ILE A 40 0.29 13.44 20.84
C ILE A 40 -0.48 12.90 22.05
N ARG A 41 -0.91 11.63 22.02
CA ARG A 41 -1.64 11.01 23.14
C ARG A 41 -0.88 11.09 24.46
N TYR A 42 0.43 10.88 24.42
CA TYR A 42 1.28 11.01 25.61
C TYR A 42 1.30 12.45 26.16
N LEU A 43 1.46 13.45 25.29
CA LEU A 43 1.50 14.85 25.69
C LEU A 43 0.13 15.34 26.19
N GLU A 44 -0.97 14.93 25.56
CA GLU A 44 -2.32 15.24 26.03
C GLU A 44 -2.53 14.72 27.45
N LYS A 45 -2.22 13.44 27.69
CA LYS A 45 -2.29 12.83 29.02
C LYS A 45 -1.42 13.58 30.03
N PHE A 46 -0.18 13.92 29.65
CA PHE A 46 0.70 14.71 30.52
C PHE A 46 0.11 16.08 30.85
N GLY A 47 -0.51 16.75 29.87
CA GLY A 47 -1.18 18.04 30.07
C GLY A 47 -2.37 17.93 31.02
N ASP A 48 -3.15 16.86 30.91
CA ASP A 48 -4.29 16.58 31.80
C ASP A 48 -3.81 16.33 33.24
N GLU A 49 -2.78 15.49 33.43
CA GLU A 49 -2.17 15.23 34.73
C GLU A 49 -1.64 16.52 35.39
N LYS A 50 -1.04 17.43 34.60
CA LYS A 50 -0.59 18.73 35.13
C LYS A 50 -1.75 19.67 35.47
N THR A 51 -2.83 19.62 34.70
CA THR A 51 -4.04 20.40 34.97
C THR A 51 -4.69 19.95 36.28
N GLU A 52 -4.77 18.64 36.52
CA GLU A 52 -5.25 18.08 37.79
C GLU A 52 -4.35 18.49 38.96
N GLN A 53 -3.03 18.44 38.79
CA GLN A 53 -2.07 18.92 39.80
C GLN A 53 -2.28 20.40 40.15
N VAL A 54 -2.57 21.27 39.16
CA VAL A 54 -2.89 22.68 39.42
C VAL A 54 -4.14 22.80 40.28
N GLN A 55 -5.20 22.06 39.98
CA GLN A 55 -6.46 22.11 40.74
C GLN A 55 -6.27 21.68 42.20
N LEU A 56 -5.55 20.58 42.44
CA LEU A 56 -5.24 20.11 43.79
C LEU A 56 -4.42 21.15 44.57
N LYS A 57 -3.37 21.68 43.94
CA LYS A 57 -2.51 22.70 44.55
C LYS A 57 -3.25 24.01 44.85
N GLN A 58 -4.19 24.40 44.01
CA GLN A 58 -5.03 25.57 44.28
C GLN A 58 -5.90 25.38 45.54
N ILE A 59 -6.42 24.17 45.77
CA ILE A 59 -7.20 23.84 46.98
C ILE A 59 -6.31 23.86 48.23
N GLU A 60 -5.08 23.37 48.12
CA GLU A 60 -4.11 23.32 49.23
C GLU A 60 -3.52 24.69 49.60
N GLY A 61 -3.70 25.72 48.76
CA GLY A 61 -3.22 27.08 49.03
C GLY A 61 -1.70 27.24 48.85
N VAL A 62 -1.07 26.45 47.97
CA VAL A 62 0.39 26.48 47.74
C VAL A 62 0.88 27.74 47.01
N SER A 63 2.20 27.92 47.05
CA SER A 63 2.91 29.07 46.48
C SER A 63 2.57 29.33 45.01
N MET A 64 2.36 30.61 44.70
CA MET A 64 2.11 31.10 43.34
C MET A 64 3.22 30.73 42.34
N MET A 65 4.45 30.53 42.82
CA MET A 65 5.59 30.12 42.00
C MET A 65 5.43 28.69 41.45
N GLU A 66 4.87 27.78 42.26
CA GLU A 66 4.61 26.40 41.85
C GLU A 66 3.47 26.33 40.83
N LEU A 67 2.40 27.09 41.07
CA LEU A 67 1.28 27.20 40.13
C LEU A 67 1.72 27.78 38.78
N SER A 68 2.57 28.81 38.80
CA SER A 68 3.14 29.41 37.58
C SER A 68 3.97 28.39 36.79
N SER A 69 4.78 27.59 37.47
CA SER A 69 5.60 26.55 36.85
C SER A 69 4.75 25.47 36.18
N LEU A 70 3.68 25.01 36.84
CA LEU A 70 2.74 24.04 36.26
C LEU A 70 1.98 24.60 35.06
N ASN A 71 1.50 25.84 35.15
CA ASN A 71 0.81 26.51 34.04
C ASN A 71 1.72 26.67 32.82
N TYR A 72 3.00 26.99 33.02
CA TYR A 72 3.99 27.02 31.95
C TYR A 72 4.14 25.67 31.26
N LEU A 73 4.20 24.57 32.04
CA LEU A 73 4.28 23.21 31.48
C LEU A 73 3.02 22.85 30.68
N ILE A 74 1.83 23.22 31.16
CA ILE A 74 0.57 23.01 30.44
C ILE A 74 0.57 23.77 29.12
N GLU A 75 0.94 25.05 29.13
CA GLU A 75 0.97 25.87 27.91
C GLU A 75 2.00 25.35 26.90
N SER A 76 3.19 24.99 27.36
CA SER A 76 4.23 24.38 26.53
C SER A 76 3.75 23.07 25.90
N THR A 77 3.06 22.23 26.68
CA THR A 77 2.48 20.96 26.21
C THR A 77 1.43 21.21 25.13
N ARG A 78 0.52 22.17 25.33
CA ARG A 78 -0.50 22.54 24.33
C ARG A 78 0.13 22.98 23.01
N LYS A 79 1.16 23.83 23.04
CA LYS A 79 1.89 24.27 21.83
C LYS A 79 2.57 23.11 21.11
N GLN A 80 3.13 22.16 21.86
CA GLN A 80 3.74 20.96 21.28
C GLN A 80 2.69 20.06 20.62
N VAL A 81 1.53 19.86 21.25
CA VAL A 81 0.42 19.11 20.67
C VAL A 81 -0.08 19.76 19.38
N GLU A 82 -0.31 21.08 19.39
CA GLU A 82 -0.73 21.82 18.19
C GLU A 82 0.26 21.63 17.02
N THR A 83 1.56 21.73 17.31
CA THR A 83 2.60 21.52 16.30
C THR A 83 2.57 20.08 15.76
N LEU A 84 2.44 19.09 16.64
CA LEU A 84 2.40 17.68 16.25
C LEU A 84 1.14 17.31 15.47
N LEU A 85 0.00 17.96 15.75
CA LEU A 85 -1.24 17.75 14.98
C LEU A 85 -1.06 18.17 13.52
N ILE A 86 -0.39 19.30 13.27
CA ILE A 86 -0.04 19.74 11.91
C ILE A 86 0.93 18.76 11.24
N GLU A 87 1.90 18.25 11.98
CA GLU A 87 2.81 17.20 11.47
C GLU A 87 2.08 15.89 11.17
N LEU A 88 1.09 15.52 12.00
CA LEU A 88 0.27 14.32 11.81
C LEU A 88 -0.56 14.41 10.53
N GLU A 89 -1.25 15.53 10.32
CA GLU A 89 -2.04 15.78 9.11
C GLU A 89 -1.17 15.62 7.84
N ARG A 90 0.01 16.24 7.83
CA ARG A 90 0.97 16.08 6.72
C ARG A 90 1.42 14.63 6.54
N ALA A 91 1.68 13.92 7.64
CA ALA A 91 2.08 12.52 7.57
C ALA A 91 0.96 11.63 7.02
N GLU A 92 -0.29 11.92 7.37
CA GLU A 92 -1.49 11.25 6.83
C GLU A 92 -1.66 11.49 5.34
N GLU A 93 -1.52 12.74 4.88
CA GLU A 93 -1.58 13.09 3.46
C GLU A 93 -0.53 12.32 2.64
N ILE A 94 0.72 12.30 3.13
CA ILE A 94 1.83 11.60 2.47
C ILE A 94 1.58 10.08 2.44
N ALA A 95 1.11 9.51 3.55
CA ALA A 95 0.78 8.08 3.62
C ALA A 95 -0.36 7.70 2.67
N GLU A 96 -1.41 8.52 2.57
CA GLU A 96 -2.54 8.28 1.66
C GLU A 96 -2.13 8.45 0.19
N ALA A 97 -1.28 9.42 -0.13
CA ALA A 97 -0.70 9.56 -1.46
C ALA A 97 0.09 8.30 -1.86
N GLN A 98 0.93 7.79 -0.96
CA GLN A 98 1.67 6.56 -1.19
C GLN A 98 0.75 5.32 -1.30
N ARG A 99 -0.33 5.28 -0.52
CA ARG A 99 -1.33 4.20 -0.61
C ARG A 99 -1.98 4.16 -2.00
N LYS A 100 -2.30 5.31 -2.59
CA LYS A 100 -2.83 5.39 -3.96
C LYS A 100 -1.82 4.85 -4.99
N VAL A 101 -0.53 5.12 -4.81
CA VAL A 101 0.55 4.57 -5.65
C VAL A 101 0.57 3.04 -5.58
N VAL A 102 0.55 2.48 -4.37
CA VAL A 102 0.53 1.02 -4.14
C VAL A 102 -0.70 0.37 -4.80
N ILE A 103 -1.88 0.98 -4.66
CA ILE A 103 -3.12 0.48 -5.27
C ILE A 103 -3.03 0.49 -6.79
N SER A 104 -2.52 1.59 -7.38
CA SER A 104 -2.35 1.70 -8.83
C SER A 104 -1.46 0.59 -9.39
N ILE A 105 -0.28 0.37 -8.78
CA ILE A 105 0.65 -0.68 -9.22
C ILE A 105 0.03 -2.07 -9.04
N TYR A 106 -0.73 -2.29 -7.97
CA TYR A 106 -1.44 -3.54 -7.75
C TYR A 106 -2.50 -3.80 -8.84
N GLN A 107 -3.25 -2.77 -9.23
CA GLN A 107 -4.24 -2.87 -10.31
C GLN A 107 -3.57 -3.18 -11.66
N GLU A 108 -2.46 -2.52 -11.97
CA GLU A 108 -1.68 -2.81 -13.18
C GLU A 108 -1.19 -4.26 -13.20
N LYS A 109 -0.62 -4.74 -12.09
CA LYS A 109 -0.15 -6.13 -11.95
C LYS A 109 -1.31 -7.13 -12.14
N THR A 110 -2.46 -6.85 -11.55
CA THR A 110 -3.67 -7.68 -11.70
C THR A 110 -4.20 -7.66 -13.16
N GLY A 111 -4.11 -6.53 -13.84
CA GLY A 111 -4.43 -6.43 -15.27
C GLY A 111 -3.53 -7.30 -16.14
N MET A 112 -2.22 -7.35 -15.82
CA MET A 112 -1.26 -8.22 -16.49
C MET A 112 -1.54 -9.71 -16.23
N ASP A 113 -1.87 -10.08 -14.99
CA ASP A 113 -2.26 -11.46 -14.64
C ASP A 113 -3.43 -11.94 -15.51
N LYS A 114 -4.47 -11.11 -15.66
CA LYS A 114 -5.63 -11.42 -16.51
C LYS A 114 -5.31 -11.51 -18.00
N LEU A 115 -4.34 -10.72 -18.47
CA LEU A 115 -3.91 -10.75 -19.87
C LEU A 115 -3.15 -12.04 -20.17
N GLU A 116 -2.32 -12.50 -19.25
CA GLU A 116 -1.60 -13.78 -19.33
C GLU A 116 -2.57 -14.96 -19.39
N GLU A 117 -3.58 -14.98 -18.51
CA GLU A 117 -4.63 -16.00 -18.50
C GLU A 117 -5.34 -16.10 -19.86
N LYS A 118 -5.71 -14.95 -20.46
CA LYS A 118 -6.33 -14.92 -21.79
C LYS A 118 -5.42 -15.45 -22.89
N GLN A 119 -4.13 -15.08 -22.89
CA GLN A 119 -3.18 -15.58 -23.89
C GLN A 119 -3.01 -17.10 -23.81
N ILE A 120 -3.00 -17.66 -22.59
CA ILE A 120 -2.92 -19.11 -22.38
C ILE A 120 -4.20 -19.79 -22.89
N GLU A 121 -5.38 -19.22 -22.63
CA GLU A 121 -6.65 -19.76 -23.10
C GLU A 121 -6.74 -19.74 -24.64
N GLU A 122 -6.36 -18.62 -25.27
CA GLU A 122 -6.31 -18.48 -26.73
C GLU A 122 -5.35 -19.49 -27.35
N TYR A 123 -4.16 -19.67 -26.76
CA TYR A 123 -3.19 -20.66 -27.21
C TYR A 123 -3.76 -22.08 -27.17
N ARG A 124 -4.40 -22.48 -26.06
CA ARG A 124 -5.04 -23.80 -25.93
C ARG A 124 -6.15 -24.00 -26.94
N LEU A 125 -6.93 -22.96 -27.24
CA LEU A 125 -7.99 -23.03 -28.25
C LEU A 125 -7.41 -23.23 -29.65
N LEU A 126 -6.30 -22.54 -29.98
CA LEU A 126 -5.62 -22.70 -31.26
C LEU A 126 -4.99 -24.09 -31.38
N GLU A 127 -4.37 -24.60 -30.32
CA GLU A 127 -3.80 -25.94 -30.26
C GLU A 127 -4.88 -27.02 -30.47
N ALA A 128 -6.03 -26.89 -29.80
CA ALA A 128 -7.16 -27.81 -29.97
C ALA A 128 -7.68 -27.82 -31.41
N LYS A 129 -7.81 -26.64 -32.03
CA LYS A 129 -8.22 -26.51 -33.45
C LYS A 129 -7.18 -27.11 -34.41
N ALA A 130 -5.90 -26.91 -34.15
CA ALA A 130 -4.83 -27.50 -34.94
C ALA A 130 -4.87 -29.03 -34.86
N LEU A 131 -5.01 -29.58 -33.66
CA LEU A 131 -5.15 -31.02 -33.43
C LEU A 131 -6.39 -31.59 -34.13
N GLU A 132 -7.54 -30.91 -34.05
CA GLU A 132 -8.76 -31.32 -34.75
C GLU A 132 -8.54 -31.37 -36.27
N SER A 133 -7.90 -30.34 -36.84
CA SER A 133 -7.56 -30.29 -38.26
C SER A 133 -6.62 -31.42 -38.67
N GLU A 134 -5.59 -31.71 -37.87
CA GLU A 134 -4.66 -32.83 -38.12
C GLU A 134 -5.37 -34.18 -38.07
N VAL A 135 -6.24 -34.40 -37.08
CA VAL A 135 -7.05 -35.62 -36.96
C VAL A 135 -7.96 -35.77 -38.17
N MET A 136 -8.66 -34.71 -38.58
CA MET A 136 -9.50 -34.71 -39.79
C MET A 136 -8.70 -35.04 -41.05
N GLN A 137 -7.53 -34.41 -41.24
CA GLN A 137 -6.64 -34.72 -42.37
C GLN A 137 -6.20 -36.18 -42.35
N GLY A 138 -5.84 -36.71 -41.17
CA GLY A 138 -5.48 -38.11 -40.99
C GLY A 138 -6.62 -39.08 -41.34
N ILE A 139 -7.85 -38.76 -40.93
CA ILE A 139 -9.05 -39.55 -41.27
C ILE A 139 -9.34 -39.48 -42.77
N ASN A 140 -9.32 -38.29 -43.38
CA ASN A 140 -9.55 -38.10 -44.81
C ASN A 140 -8.53 -38.86 -45.66
N ASN A 141 -7.25 -38.81 -45.29
CA ASN A 141 -6.20 -39.56 -45.97
C ASN A 141 -6.39 -41.08 -45.85
N LYS A 142 -6.84 -41.59 -44.69
CA LYS A 142 -7.19 -43.01 -44.52
C LYS A 142 -8.40 -43.43 -45.34
N MET A 143 -9.43 -42.60 -45.41
CA MET A 143 -10.63 -42.82 -46.23
C MET A 143 -10.29 -42.85 -47.72
N ALA A 144 -9.50 -41.87 -48.20
CA ALA A 144 -9.08 -41.80 -49.59
C ALA A 144 -8.29 -43.04 -50.04
N ARG A 145 -7.40 -43.57 -49.18
CA ARG A 145 -6.64 -44.81 -49.44
C ARG A 145 -7.52 -46.06 -49.48
N LYS A 146 -8.65 -46.08 -48.74
CA LYS A 146 -9.61 -47.20 -48.79
C LYS A 146 -10.50 -47.18 -50.03
N ILE A 147 -10.70 -46.02 -50.65
CA ILE A 147 -11.52 -45.88 -51.86
C ILE A 147 -10.70 -46.16 -53.13
N THR A 148 -9.38 -46.01 -53.05
CA THR A 148 -8.44 -46.21 -54.17
C THR A 148 -7.77 -47.59 -54.19
N ALA A 149 -8.06 -48.45 -53.22
CA ALA A 149 -7.63 -49.85 -53.15
C ALA A 149 -8.81 -50.78 -53.47
#